data_AF-A0A7K8VG49-F1
#
_entry.id   AF-A0A7K8VG49-F1
#
_cell.length_a   1.000
_cell.length_b   1.000
_cell.length_c   1.000
_cell.angle_alpha   90.00
_cell.angle_beta   90.00
_cell.angle_gamma   90.00
#
_symmetry.space_group_name_H-M   'P 1'
#
loop_
_entity.id
_entity.type
_entity.pdbx_description
1 polymer ?
#
loop_
_entity_poly.entity_id
_entity_poly.type
_entity_poly.pdbx_seq_one_letter_code
_entity_poly.pdbx_strand_id
1 'polypeptide(L)' 'MLNRGWWDEEEEKTWRKTSRKMVMEAFEQAERKPKPNPQLLFSDVYREMPPHLRRQRAALERHLQHYGEHYPLEHFEK' A
#
# COMPACT_ATOMS: atom_id res chain seq x y z
N MET A 1 -25.01 9.34 -24.92
CA MET A 1 -26.00 8.80 -23.96
C MET A 1 -27.19 9.73 -23.84
N LEU A 2 -26.97 11.05 -23.76
CA LEU A 2 -28.01 12.08 -23.83
C LEU A 2 -28.96 11.96 -25.05
N ASN A 3 -28.44 11.86 -26.29
CA ASN A 3 -29.29 11.68 -27.49
C ASN A 3 -30.05 10.34 -27.55
N ARG A 4 -29.72 9.38 -26.67
CA ARG A 4 -30.43 8.10 -26.52
C ARG A 4 -31.29 8.04 -25.24
N GLY A 5 -31.32 9.11 -24.45
CA GLY A 5 -32.03 9.17 -23.17
C GLY A 5 -31.46 8.26 -22.07
N TRP A 6 -30.20 7.84 -22.17
CA TRP A 6 -29.55 6.94 -21.18
C TRP A 6 -28.72 7.67 -20.13
N TRP A 7 -28.68 9.01 -20.20
CA TRP A 7 -27.91 9.85 -19.29
C TRP A 7 -28.49 11.25 -19.31
N ASP A 8 -28.63 11.87 -18.16
CA ASP A 8 -29.03 13.27 -18.01
C ASP A 8 -28.07 14.09 -17.12
N GLU A 9 -28.34 15.38 -16.98
CA GLU A 9 -27.50 16.27 -16.17
C GLU A 9 -27.55 16.00 -14.66
N GLU A 10 -28.66 15.44 -14.15
CA GLU A 10 -28.80 15.09 -12.75
C GLU A 10 -27.97 13.84 -12.43
N GLU A 11 -28.02 12.85 -13.32
CA GLU A 11 -27.17 11.66 -13.28
C GLU A 11 -25.69 12.03 -13.37
N GLU A 12 -25.29 12.94 -14.26
CA GLU A 12 -23.90 13.42 -14.37
C GLU A 12 -23.43 14.10 -13.07
N LYS A 13 -24.25 15.00 -12.50
CA LYS A 13 -23.90 15.70 -11.24
C LYS A 13 -23.77 14.72 -10.09
N THR A 14 -24.68 13.76 -9.99
CA THR A 14 -24.68 12.73 -8.95
C THR A 14 -23.49 11.79 -9.12
N TRP A 15 -23.24 11.32 -10.33
CA TRP A 15 -22.11 10.46 -10.66
C TRP A 15 -20.78 11.12 -10.34
N ARG A 16 -20.61 12.40 -10.71
CA ARG A 16 -19.39 13.15 -10.43
C ARG A 16 -19.15 13.31 -8.93
N LYS A 17 -20.20 13.61 -8.15
CA LYS A 17 -20.11 13.71 -6.69
C LYS A 17 -19.75 12.37 -6.06
N THR A 18 -20.42 11.30 -6.46
CA THR A 18 -20.17 9.95 -5.92
C THR A 18 -18.80 9.44 -6.31
N SER A 19 -18.36 9.64 -7.55
CA SER A 19 -17.03 9.25 -8.01
C SER A 19 -15.93 9.97 -7.24
N ARG A 20 -16.08 11.28 -7.03
CA ARG A 20 -15.14 12.04 -6.21
C ARG A 20 -15.08 11.50 -4.79
N LYS A 21 -16.25 11.21 -4.19
CA LYS A 21 -16.31 10.64 -2.84
C LYS A 21 -15.57 9.30 -2.76
N MET A 22 -15.82 8.38 -3.68
CA MET A 22 -15.16 7.06 -3.72
C MET A 22 -13.64 7.19 -3.85
N VAL A 23 -13.15 8.09 -4.70
CA VAL A 23 -11.70 8.32 -4.87
C VAL A 23 -11.09 8.87 -3.59
N MET A 24 -11.72 9.87 -2.96
CA MET A 24 -11.19 10.45 -1.72
C MET A 24 -11.20 9.44 -0.56
N GLU A 25 -12.25 8.61 -0.44
CA GLU A 25 -12.31 7.55 0.58
C GLU A 25 -11.19 6.52 0.39
N ALA A 26 -10.96 6.07 -0.84
CA ALA A 26 -9.87 5.15 -1.15
C ALA A 26 -8.49 5.77 -0.88
N PHE A 27 -8.33 7.07 -1.19
CA PHE A 27 -7.10 7.81 -0.96
C PHE A 27 -6.79 7.95 0.54
N GLU A 28 -7.75 8.42 1.33
CA GLU A 28 -7.60 8.54 2.79
C GLU A 28 -7.32 7.18 3.45
N GLN A 29 -7.98 6.11 2.98
CA GLN A 29 -7.71 4.77 3.47
C GLN A 29 -6.28 4.32 3.13
N ALA A 30 -5.80 4.61 1.92
CA ALA A 30 -4.46 4.23 1.49
C ALA A 30 -3.36 4.99 2.24
N GLU A 31 -3.56 6.28 2.55
CA GLU A 31 -2.59 7.07 3.31
C GLU A 31 -2.45 6.61 4.76
N ARG A 32 -3.54 6.15 5.38
CA ARG A 32 -3.52 5.66 6.77
C ARG A 32 -2.92 4.27 6.93
N LYS A 33 -2.79 3.51 5.84
CA LYS A 33 -2.23 2.15 5.90
C LYS A 33 -0.72 2.23 6.18
N PRO A 34 -0.21 1.46 7.16
CA PRO A 34 1.22 1.32 7.34
C PRO A 34 1.87 0.68 6.10
N LYS A 35 3.17 0.90 5.94
CA LYS A 35 3.99 0.28 4.92
C LYS A 35 4.17 -1.22 5.24
N PRO A 36 4.29 -2.08 4.23
CA PRO A 36 4.49 -3.52 4.46
C PRO A 36 5.77 -3.79 5.25
N ASN A 37 5.80 -4.88 6.01
CA ASN A 37 6.94 -5.28 6.83
C ASN A 37 8.28 -5.26 6.03
N PRO A 38 9.37 -4.65 6.56
CA PRO A 38 10.67 -4.61 5.88
C PRO A 38 11.24 -5.99 5.49
N GLN A 39 10.82 -7.06 6.15
CA GLN A 39 11.22 -8.43 5.81
C GLN A 39 10.73 -8.86 4.42
N LEU A 40 9.65 -8.26 3.90
CA LEU A 40 9.13 -8.52 2.56
C LEU A 40 10.05 -8.02 1.45
N LEU A 41 11.05 -7.19 1.76
CA LEU A 41 12.10 -6.78 0.83
C LEU A 41 12.85 -7.98 0.22
N PHE A 42 12.93 -9.11 0.93
CA PHE A 42 13.70 -10.28 0.52
C PHE A 42 12.85 -11.38 -0.13
N SER A 43 11.52 -11.32 -0.02
CA SER A 43 10.61 -12.27 -0.68
C SER A 43 10.42 -11.93 -2.15
N ASP A 44 9.90 -12.89 -2.92
CA ASP A 44 9.56 -12.77 -4.35
C ASP A 44 10.71 -12.42 -5.31
N VAL A 45 11.96 -12.35 -4.82
CA VAL A 45 13.18 -12.27 -5.67
C VAL A 45 13.35 -13.57 -6.47
N TYR A 46 13.05 -14.70 -5.84
CA TYR A 46 13.00 -16.03 -6.44
C TYR A 46 11.76 -16.75 -5.90
N ARG A 47 11.31 -17.81 -6.59
CA ARG A 47 10.22 -18.67 -6.11
C ARG A 47 10.47 -19.17 -4.68
N GLU A 48 11.71 -19.55 -4.39
CA GLU A 48 12.15 -19.97 -3.06
C GLU A 48 13.35 -19.14 -2.64
N MET A 49 13.33 -18.61 -1.41
CA MET A 49 14.39 -17.75 -0.91
C MET A 49 15.70 -18.53 -0.74
N PRO A 50 16.76 -18.22 -1.51
CA PRO A 50 18.02 -18.92 -1.41
C PRO A 50 18.69 -18.73 -0.03
N PRO A 51 19.60 -19.64 0.39
CA PRO A 51 20.27 -19.55 1.69
C PRO A 51 20.97 -18.22 1.97
N HIS A 52 21.57 -17.59 0.96
CA HIS A 52 22.26 -16.30 1.12
C HIS A 52 21.27 -15.16 1.40
N LEU A 53 20.10 -15.12 0.73
CA LEU A 53 19.05 -14.12 1.01
C LEU A 53 18.45 -14.32 2.41
N ARG A 54 18.26 -15.58 2.85
CA ARG A 54 17.83 -15.87 4.23
C ARG A 54 18.81 -15.32 5.26
N ARG A 55 20.13 -15.45 5.01
CA ARG A 55 21.17 -14.88 5.88
C ARG A 55 21.14 -13.36 5.91
N GLN A 56 20.92 -12.71 4.76
CA GLN A 56 20.78 -11.25 4.67
C GLN A 56 19.55 -10.75 5.42
N ARG A 57 18.40 -11.42 5.28
CA ARG A 57 17.18 -11.12 6.03
C ARG A 57 17.42 -11.18 7.54
N ALA A 58 18.05 -12.25 8.02
CA ALA A 58 18.37 -12.41 9.44
C ALA A 58 19.41 -11.39 9.94
N ALA A 59 20.31 -10.92 9.07
CA ALA A 59 21.26 -9.86 9.42
C ALA A 59 20.55 -8.51 9.58
N LEU A 60 19.60 -8.17 8.69
CA LEU A 60 18.78 -6.97 8.84
C LEU A 60 17.93 -7.03 10.11
N GLU A 61 17.33 -8.18 10.42
CA GLU A 61 16.54 -8.35 11.64
C GLU A 61 17.36 -8.05 12.90
N ARG A 62 18.58 -8.60 13.00
CA ARG A 62 19.50 -8.28 14.11
C ARG A 62 19.91 -6.81 14.12
N HIS A 63 20.14 -6.22 12.95
CA HIS A 63 20.48 -4.80 12.84
C HIS A 63 19.37 -3.91 13.39
N LEU A 64 18.11 -4.17 13.00
CA LEU A 64 16.96 -3.41 13.49
C LEU A 64 16.67 -3.65 14.97
N GLN A 65 17.03 -4.80 15.53
CA GLN A 65 16.94 -5.04 16.97
C GLN A 65 17.91 -4.15 17.77
N HIS A 66 19.12 -3.91 17.25
CA HIS A 66 20.14 -3.10 17.94
C HIS A 66 20.09 -1.61 17.59
N TYR A 67 19.70 -1.27 16.36
CA TYR A 67 19.79 0.08 15.79
C TYR A 67 18.45 0.59 15.24
N GLY A 68 17.34 -0.03 15.65
CA GLY A 68 16.01 0.30 15.15
C GLY A 68 15.58 1.76 15.37
N GLU A 69 16.12 2.42 16.39
CA GLU A 69 15.87 3.84 16.67
C GLU A 69 16.32 4.79 15.56
N HIS A 70 17.23 4.35 14.67
CA HIS A 70 17.68 5.13 13.53
C HIS A 70 16.81 4.93 12.28
N TYR A 71 15.75 4.12 12.35
CA TYR A 71 14.88 3.78 11.23
C TYR A 71 13.43 4.14 11.54
N PRO A 72 12.64 4.56 10.52
CA PRO A 72 11.24 4.96 10.70
C PRO A 72 10.31 3.75 10.82
N LEU A 73 10.54 2.86 11.80
CA LEU A 73 9.82 1.59 11.97
C LEU A 73 8.34 1.77 12.40
N GLU A 74 7.96 2.94 12.90
CA GLU A 74 6.60 3.24 13.35
C GLU A 74 5.56 3.19 12.24
N HIS A 75 5.96 3.48 11.00
CA HIS A 75 5.07 3.47 9.84
C HIS A 75 5.03 2.12 9.14
N PHE A 76 5.72 1.09 9.64
CA PHE A 76 5.79 -0.23 9.02
C PHE A 76 4.96 -1.25 9.81
N GLU A 77 4.38 -2.21 9.11
CA GLU A 77 3.76 -3.38 9.69
C GLU A 77 4.82 -4.25 10.39
N LYS A 78 4.42 -4.88 11.50
CA LYS A 78 5.28 -5.75 12.30
C LYS A 78 5.46 -7.13 11.68
#